data_AF-A0A444R1T9-F1
#
_entry.id   AF-A0A444R1T9-F1
#
_cell.length_a   1.000
_cell.length_b   1.000
_cell.length_c   1.000
_cell.angle_alpha   90.00
_cell.angle_beta   90.00
_cell.angle_gamma   90.00
#
_symmetry.space_group_name_H-M   'P 1'
#
loop_
_entity.id
_entity.type
_entity.pdbx_description
1 polymer ?
#
loop_
_entity_poly.entity_id
_entity_poly.type
_entity_poly.pdbx_seq_one_letter_code
_entity_poly.pdbx_strand_id
1 'polypeptide(L)' 'MEWLVKKSCCNKQNNRHVLMLCDAGGAIKMIAEVKSDFAVKVGD' A
#
# COMPACT_ATOMS: atom_id res chain seq x y z
N MET A 1 3.21 -12.13 8.36
CA MET A 1 2.53 -12.21 7.04
C MET A 1 2.95 -10.99 6.27
N GLU A 2 3.55 -11.17 5.09
CA GLU A 2 4.13 -10.09 4.28
C GLU A 2 3.20 -9.73 3.12
N TRP A 3 3.24 -8.47 2.70
CA TRP A 3 2.36 -7.90 1.67
C TRP A 3 3.19 -7.10 0.66
N LEU A 4 2.85 -7.23 -0.61
CA LEU A 4 3.41 -6.47 -1.72
C LEU A 4 2.46 -5.35 -2.14
N VAL A 5 2.97 -4.13 -2.28
CA VAL A 5 2.22 -2.98 -2.80
C VAL A 5 2.08 -3.11 -4.32
N LYS A 6 0.86 -3.35 -4.80
CA LYS A 6 0.55 -3.42 -6.23
C LYS A 6 0.10 -2.08 -6.82
N LYS A 7 -0.53 -1.24 -6.01
CA LYS A 7 -0.94 0.13 -6.38
C LYS A 7 -0.82 1.04 -5.18
N SER A 8 -0.44 2.29 -5.42
CA SER A 8 -0.37 3.34 -4.40
C SER A 8 -1.13 4.57 -4.88
N CYS A 9 -2.04 5.09 -4.06
CA CYS A 9 -2.67 6.38 -4.23
C CYS A 9 -2.29 7.27 -3.05
N CYS A 10 -1.47 8.27 -3.30
CA CYS A 10 -0.92 9.17 -2.30
C CYS A 10 -1.74 10.47 -2.23
N ASN A 11 -2.23 10.80 -1.03
CA ASN A 11 -2.79 12.12 -0.74
C ASN A 11 -1.75 12.96 0.02
N LYS A 12 -1.17 13.96 -0.65
CA LYS A 12 -0.10 14.82 -0.13
C LYS A 12 -0.51 15.71 1.05
N GLN A 13 -1.81 15.93 1.27
CA GLN A 13 -2.26 16.87 2.31
C GLN A 13 -2.18 16.29 3.73
N ASN A 14 -2.25 14.95 3.89
CA ASN A 14 -2.39 14.31 5.21
C ASN A 14 -1.38 13.17 5.49
N ASN A 15 -0.34 13.00 4.66
CA ASN A 15 0.57 11.83 4.71
C ASN A 15 -0.18 10.49 4.71
N ARG A 16 -1.36 10.47 4.08
CA ARG A 16 -2.22 9.28 3.98
C ARG A 16 -2.10 8.69 2.59
N HIS A 17 -1.99 7.38 2.56
CA HIS A 17 -1.87 6.59 1.34
C HIS A 17 -2.99 5.55 1.34
N VAL A 18 -3.63 5.37 0.19
CA VAL A 18 -4.47 4.21 -0.05
C VAL A 18 -3.64 3.24 -0.88
N LEU A 19 -3.39 2.06 -0.33
CA LEU A 19 -2.56 1.03 -0.95
C LEU A 19 -3.43 -0.17 -1.36
N MET A 20 -3.13 -0.73 -2.52
CA MET A 20 -3.58 -2.07 -2.88
C MET A 20 -2.47 -3.06 -2.55
N LEU A 21 -2.73 -3.96 -1.62
CA LEU A 21 -1.79 -4.95 -1.11
C LEU A 21 -2.14 -6.33 -1.66
N CYS A 22 -1.13 -7.17 -1.90
CA CYS A 22 -1.29 -8.58 -2.23
C CYS A 22 -0.35 -9.42 -1.36
N ASP A 23 -0.81 -10.59 -0.90
CA ASP A 23 0.08 -11.52 -0.22
C ASP A 23 1.12 -12.10 -1.20
N ALA A 24 2.14 -12.79 -0.67
CA ALA A 24 3.21 -13.38 -1.50
C ALA A 24 2.69 -14.38 -2.55
N GLY A 25 1.58 -15.08 -2.29
CA GLY A 25 0.94 -15.99 -3.23
C GLY A 25 -0.05 -15.30 -4.19
N GLY A 26 -0.39 -14.03 -3.96
CA GLY A 26 -1.34 -13.24 -4.74
C GLY A 26 -2.80 -13.70 -4.64
N ALA A 27 -3.09 -14.63 -3.73
CA ALA A 27 -4.42 -15.19 -3.49
C ALA A 27 -5.33 -14.18 -2.77
N ILE A 28 -4.76 -13.40 -1.87
CA ILE A 28 -5.45 -12.38 -1.07
C ILE A 28 -5.03 -11.00 -1.57
N LYS A 29 -6.04 -10.16 -1.81
CA LYS A 29 -5.86 -8.77 -2.21
C LYS A 29 -6.62 -7.88 -1.24
N MET A 30 -5.99 -6.82 -0.77
CA MET A 30 -6.59 -5.88 0.17
C MET A 30 -6.42 -4.44 -0.31
N ILE A 31 -7.30 -3.58 0.18
CA ILE A 31 -7.15 -2.12 0.09
C ILE A 31 -7.00 -1.62 1.53
N ALA A 32 -5.97 -0.84 1.79
CA ALA A 32 -5.69 -0.28 3.11
C ALA A 32 -5.44 1.23 3.02
N GLU A 33 -6.06 1.99 3.91
CA GLU A 33 -5.65 3.36 4.20
C GLU A 33 -4.55 3.32 5.27
N VAL A 34 -3.40 3.90 4.96
CA VAL A 34 -2.25 3.95 5.86
C VAL A 34 -1.75 5.38 6.00
N LYS A 35 -1.17 5.70 7.15
CA LYS A 35 -0.42 6.95 7.35
C LYS A 35 1.06 6.59 7.39
N SER A 36 1.86 7.25 6.57
CA SER A 36 3.31 7.00 6.49
C SER A 36 4.05 8.32 6.35
N ASP A 37 5.10 8.49 7.14
CA ASP A 37 6.03 9.63 6.99
C ASP A 37 7.10 9.36 5.91
N PHE A 38 7.17 8.12 5.41
CA PHE A 38 8.03 7.70 4.31
C PHE A 38 7.23 7.44 3.04
N ALA A 39 7.86 7.67 1.88
CA ALA A 39 7.28 7.34 0.60
C ALA A 39 7.13 5.81 0.45
N VAL A 40 5.91 5.37 0.21
CA VAL A 40 5.59 3.98 -0.16
C VAL A 40 5.24 3.94 -1.65
N LYS A 41 5.86 3.03 -2.40
CA LYS A 41 5.70 2.88 -3.85
C LYS A 41 5.33 1.44 -4.21
N VAL A 42 4.91 1.24 -5.46
CA VAL A 42 4.64 -0.09 -5.99
C VAL A 42 5.92 -0.93 -5.99
N GLY A 43 5.81 -2.17 -5.52
CA GLY A 43 6.94 -3.09 -5.39
C GLY A 43 7.60 -3.12 -4.01
N ASP A 44 7.28 -2.16 -3.15
CA ASP A 44 7.55 -2.25 -1.71
C ASP A 44 6.70 -3.36 -1.05
#